data_AF-A0A938RU22-F1
#
_entry.id   AF-A0A938RU22-F1
#
_cell.length_a   1.000
_cell.length_b   1.000
_cell.length_c   1.000
_cell.angle_alpha   90.00
_cell.angle_beta   90.00
_cell.angle_gamma   90.00
#
_symmetry.space_group_name_H-M   'P 1'
#
loop_
_entity.id
_entity.type
_entity.pdbx_description
1 polymer ?
#
loop_
_entity_poly.entity_id
_entity_poly.type
_entity_poly.pdbx_seq_one_letter_code
_entity_poly.pdbx_strand_id
1 'polypeptide(L)'
;MRRACLLAVVIAAGCADAPPLGDPNAVACDALGAAWCKAVAACAPYLVSSQYGDIANCGKRQAAVCMARVTAPDTGYNAAAIQGCATALPGALECEYYTAIDAVSACQPKAGKRKNAEPCGDHSQCQSGLCSGLDAGMCGQCLSRVASGKACSATADCEFGLSCVATQSVKVCTPRSPVGGTCDKSKVCLAPAVCIGGGCVAPAGLGKPCDTAAKNCDAGAGHYCHDHKAVCTAYQVAKEGEPCGYFDGDRVACAHGATCKLAGGGKGTCEKQADNGGSCSVGQAAPCRAGLVCNAGVCGVTKPAACQ
;
A
#
# COMPACT_ATOMS: atom_id res chain seq x y z
N MET A 1 -32.45 65.60 -27.83
CA MET A 1 -32.76 64.17 -27.55
C MET A 1 -31.72 63.66 -26.56
N ARG A 2 -32.19 63.20 -25.40
CA ARG A 2 -31.39 62.96 -24.18
C ARG A 2 -30.53 61.70 -24.34
N ARG A 3 -29.22 61.83 -24.11
CA ARG A 3 -28.29 60.70 -23.97
C ARG A 3 -28.53 60.06 -22.60
N ALA A 4 -29.01 58.82 -22.59
CA ALA A 4 -29.09 58.01 -21.38
C ALA A 4 -27.69 57.45 -21.06
N CYS A 5 -27.05 58.00 -20.03
CA CYS A 5 -25.93 57.34 -19.36
C CYS A 5 -26.50 56.18 -18.53
N LEU A 6 -26.27 54.95 -18.98
CA LEU A 6 -26.38 53.77 -18.12
C LEU A 6 -25.25 53.83 -17.08
N LEU A 7 -25.58 54.15 -15.83
CA LEU A 7 -24.73 53.85 -14.68
C LEU A 7 -24.73 52.33 -14.49
N ALA A 8 -23.63 51.68 -14.85
CA ALA A 8 -23.34 50.33 -14.39
C ALA A 8 -22.94 50.40 -12.90
N VAL A 9 -23.84 49.97 -12.03
CA VAL A 9 -23.56 49.75 -10.61
C VAL A 9 -22.62 48.55 -10.50
N VAL A 10 -21.33 48.79 -10.32
CA VAL A 10 -20.37 47.78 -9.90
C VAL A 10 -20.66 47.49 -8.43
N ILE A 11 -21.43 46.43 -8.17
CA ILE A 11 -21.53 45.87 -6.82
C ILE A 11 -20.15 45.32 -6.50
N ALA A 12 -19.37 46.08 -5.73
CA ALA A 12 -18.18 45.58 -5.05
C ALA A 12 -18.66 44.54 -4.02
N ALA A 13 -18.86 43.30 -4.49
CA ALA A 13 -18.92 42.14 -3.60
C ALA A 13 -17.59 42.14 -2.86
N GLY A 14 -17.62 42.54 -1.58
CA GLY A 14 -16.44 42.50 -0.73
C GLY A 14 -15.81 41.13 -0.86
N CYS A 15 -14.54 41.11 -1.25
CA CYS A 15 -13.71 39.93 -1.14
C CYS A 15 -13.69 39.55 0.34
N ALA A 16 -14.67 38.77 0.78
CA ALA A 16 -14.57 38.06 2.04
C ALA A 16 -13.28 37.25 1.92
N ASP A 17 -12.34 37.51 2.84
CA ASP A 17 -11.06 36.85 2.90
C ASP A 17 -11.28 35.35 2.71
N ALA A 18 -10.90 34.85 1.53
CA ALA A 18 -10.93 33.43 1.28
C ALA A 18 -10.04 32.82 2.39
N PRO A 19 -10.54 31.84 3.16
CA PRO A 19 -9.73 31.21 4.18
C PRO A 19 -8.40 30.79 3.54
N PRO A 20 -7.26 31.00 4.21
CA PRO A 20 -5.95 30.73 3.62
C PRO A 20 -5.97 29.31 3.05
N LEU A 21 -5.72 29.22 1.74
CA LEU A 21 -5.60 27.94 1.07
C LEU A 21 -4.51 27.17 1.81
N GLY A 22 -4.88 26.05 2.42
CA GLY A 22 -3.92 25.20 3.15
C GLY A 22 -2.76 24.80 2.24
N ASP A 23 -1.67 24.27 2.83
CA ASP A 23 -0.54 23.74 2.06
C ASP A 23 -1.05 22.83 0.92
N PRO A 24 -0.82 23.18 -0.36
CA PRO A 24 -1.36 22.42 -1.47
C PRO A 24 -0.89 20.97 -1.48
N ASN A 25 0.29 20.67 -0.92
CA ASN A 25 0.75 19.29 -0.77
C ASN A 25 -0.07 18.53 0.27
N ALA A 26 -0.41 19.16 1.39
CA ALA A 26 -1.27 18.56 2.42
C ALA A 26 -2.65 18.22 1.86
N VAL A 27 -3.27 19.16 1.14
CA VAL A 27 -4.57 18.95 0.48
C VAL A 27 -4.50 17.80 -0.52
N ALA A 28 -3.46 17.76 -1.37
CA ALA A 28 -3.28 16.68 -2.34
C ALA A 28 -3.03 15.33 -1.67
N CYS A 29 -2.26 15.29 -0.58
CA CYS A 29 -1.97 14.07 0.17
C CYS A 29 -3.20 13.54 0.91
N ASP A 30 -4.04 14.39 1.46
CA ASP A 30 -5.33 13.99 2.04
C ASP A 30 -6.24 13.39 0.97
N ALA A 31 -6.33 14.03 -0.21
CA ALA A 31 -7.10 13.51 -1.33
C ALA A 31 -6.58 12.14 -1.81
N LEU A 32 -5.26 11.98 -1.93
CA LEU A 32 -4.64 10.71 -2.29
C LEU A 32 -4.92 9.63 -1.24
N GLY A 33 -4.73 9.93 0.04
CA GLY A 33 -4.98 8.99 1.14
C GLY A 33 -6.43 8.51 1.14
N ALA A 34 -7.39 9.43 0.98
CA ALA A 34 -8.80 9.08 0.88
C ALA A 34 -9.12 8.23 -0.35
N ALA A 35 -8.60 8.61 -1.53
CA ALA A 35 -8.84 7.88 -2.78
C ALA A 35 -8.28 6.46 -2.74
N TRP A 36 -7.03 6.29 -2.27
CA TRP A 36 -6.42 4.97 -2.13
C TRP A 36 -7.17 4.09 -1.13
N CYS A 37 -7.49 4.61 0.06
CA CYS A 37 -8.20 3.84 1.07
C CYS A 37 -9.61 3.44 0.64
N LYS A 38 -10.31 4.30 -0.11
CA LYS A 38 -11.60 3.96 -0.72
C LYS A 38 -11.46 2.84 -1.75
N ALA A 39 -10.46 2.92 -2.62
CA ALA A 39 -10.21 1.91 -3.64
C ALA A 39 -9.83 0.56 -3.01
N VAL A 40 -8.95 0.56 -2.00
CA VAL A 40 -8.61 -0.64 -1.22
C VAL A 40 -9.82 -1.19 -0.48
N ALA A 41 -10.65 -0.35 0.15
CA ALA A 41 -11.84 -0.81 0.86
C ALA A 41 -12.87 -1.48 -0.07
N ALA A 42 -12.97 -1.03 -1.32
CA ALA A 42 -13.85 -1.63 -2.31
C ALA A 42 -13.42 -3.06 -2.71
N CYS A 43 -12.11 -3.34 -2.68
CA CYS A 43 -11.54 -4.60 -3.16
C CYS A 43 -11.10 -5.55 -2.05
N ALA A 44 -10.64 -5.00 -0.93
CA ALA A 44 -10.12 -5.72 0.21
C ALA A 44 -10.60 -5.08 1.53
N PRO A 45 -11.92 -5.09 1.80
CA PRO A 45 -12.50 -4.43 2.97
C PRO A 45 -11.90 -4.96 4.28
N TYR A 46 -11.57 -6.25 4.33
CA TYR A 46 -10.92 -6.87 5.48
C TYR A 46 -9.55 -6.27 5.76
N LEU A 47 -8.76 -5.91 4.73
CA LEU A 47 -7.46 -5.27 4.94
C LEU A 47 -7.62 -3.90 5.61
N VAL A 48 -8.61 -3.12 5.20
CA VAL A 48 -8.87 -1.80 5.82
C VAL A 48 -9.28 -1.95 7.27
N SER A 49 -10.24 -2.84 7.55
CA SER A 49 -10.74 -3.07 8.91
C SER A 49 -9.66 -3.68 9.82
N SER A 50 -8.97 -4.72 9.36
CA SER A 50 -7.94 -5.40 10.16
C SER A 50 -6.70 -4.55 10.40
N GLN A 51 -6.24 -3.73 9.45
CA GLN A 51 -4.98 -2.98 9.59
C GLN A 51 -5.15 -1.53 10.07
N TYR A 52 -6.26 -0.90 9.71
CA TYR A 52 -6.51 0.52 10.00
C TYR A 52 -7.70 0.74 10.92
N GLY A 53 -8.56 -0.27 11.11
CA GLY A 53 -9.84 -0.16 11.81
C GLY A 53 -10.94 0.40 10.93
N ASP A 54 -10.69 1.54 10.30
CA ASP A 54 -11.65 2.19 9.41
C ASP A 54 -10.95 2.97 8.27
N ILE A 55 -11.77 3.39 7.29
CA ILE A 55 -11.31 4.13 6.10
C ILE A 55 -10.74 5.50 6.48
N ALA A 56 -11.23 6.16 7.54
CA ALA A 56 -10.75 7.48 7.94
C ALA A 56 -9.33 7.41 8.51
N ASN A 57 -9.08 6.42 9.38
CA ASN A 57 -7.76 6.12 9.93
C ASN A 57 -6.79 5.64 8.84
N CYS A 58 -7.29 4.86 7.87
CA CYS A 58 -6.54 4.55 6.67
C CYS A 58 -6.10 5.83 5.94
N GLY A 59 -7.05 6.72 5.62
CA GLY A 59 -6.79 7.93 4.86
C GLY A 59 -5.76 8.83 5.54
N LYS A 60 -5.91 9.05 6.86
CA LYS A 60 -4.96 9.84 7.66
C LYS A 60 -3.54 9.28 7.64
N ARG A 61 -3.38 7.96 7.76
CA ARG A 61 -2.05 7.34 7.73
C ARG A 61 -1.40 7.45 6.35
N GLN A 62 -2.18 7.25 5.29
CA GLN A 62 -1.68 7.36 3.92
C GLN A 62 -1.34 8.80 3.54
N ALA A 63 -2.11 9.78 4.01
CA ALA A 63 -1.79 11.19 3.87
C ALA A 63 -0.45 11.52 4.56
N ALA A 64 -0.19 10.99 5.76
CA ALA A 64 1.07 11.18 6.46
C ALA A 64 2.27 10.57 5.71
N VAL A 65 2.11 9.37 5.12
CA VAL A 65 3.12 8.75 4.24
C VAL A 65 3.37 9.62 3.00
N CYS A 66 2.31 10.09 2.35
CA CYS A 66 2.41 10.99 1.21
C CYS A 66 3.16 12.28 1.57
N MET A 67 2.86 12.88 2.72
CA MET A 67 3.53 14.09 3.17
C MET A 67 5.03 13.88 3.42
N ALA A 68 5.42 12.74 3.99
CA ALA A 68 6.84 12.41 4.14
C ALA A 68 7.57 12.28 2.79
N ARG A 69 6.87 11.85 1.73
CA ARG A 69 7.43 11.71 0.37
C ARG A 69 7.56 13.05 -0.36
N VAL A 70 6.52 13.89 -0.32
CA VAL A 70 6.51 15.18 -1.04
C VAL A 70 7.41 16.23 -0.39
N THR A 71 7.74 16.05 0.89
CA THR A 71 8.71 16.88 1.62
C THR A 71 10.13 16.30 1.59
N ALA A 72 10.34 15.15 0.95
CA ALA A 72 11.65 14.56 0.83
C ALA A 72 12.57 15.42 -0.04
N PRO A 73 13.85 15.61 0.34
CA PRO A 73 14.84 16.28 -0.48
C PRO A 73 14.93 15.64 -1.86
N ASP A 74 15.07 16.44 -2.92
CA ASP A 74 15.24 15.98 -4.30
C ASP A 74 14.09 15.15 -4.87
N THR A 75 12.93 15.10 -4.19
CA THR A 75 11.75 14.40 -4.69
C THR A 75 11.24 15.02 -5.99
N GLY A 76 10.79 14.17 -6.91
CA GLY A 76 9.99 14.58 -8.06
C GLY A 76 8.52 14.81 -7.74
N TYR A 77 8.04 14.43 -6.54
CA TYR A 77 6.65 14.62 -6.17
C TYR A 77 6.31 16.10 -5.94
N ASN A 78 5.09 16.46 -6.33
CA ASN A 78 4.47 17.75 -6.05
C ASN A 78 2.95 17.58 -5.97
N ALA A 79 2.24 18.59 -5.47
CA ALA A 79 0.80 18.58 -5.32
C ALA A 79 0.05 18.15 -6.60
N ALA A 80 0.47 18.64 -7.78
CA ALA A 80 -0.19 18.31 -9.05
C ALA A 80 -0.04 16.83 -9.41
N ALA A 81 1.16 16.26 -9.25
CA ALA A 81 1.39 14.83 -9.49
C ALA A 81 0.58 13.95 -8.52
N ILE A 82 0.51 14.35 -7.25
CA ILE A 82 -0.25 13.64 -6.20
C ILE A 82 -1.75 13.69 -6.50
N GLN A 83 -2.27 14.87 -6.85
CA GLN A 83 -3.68 15.04 -7.22
C GLN A 83 -4.03 14.26 -8.50
N GLY A 84 -3.13 14.21 -9.47
CA GLY A 84 -3.27 13.39 -10.68
C GLY A 84 -3.40 11.90 -10.35
N CYS A 85 -2.57 11.39 -9.44
CA CYS A 85 -2.70 10.03 -8.92
C CYS A 85 -4.04 9.81 -8.20
N ALA A 86 -4.40 10.68 -7.25
CA ALA A 86 -5.66 10.58 -6.49
C ALA A 86 -6.89 10.50 -7.41
N THR A 87 -6.88 11.26 -8.50
CA THR A 87 -7.97 11.30 -9.50
C THR A 87 -8.01 10.04 -10.37
N ALA A 88 -6.86 9.45 -10.67
CA ALA A 88 -6.77 8.24 -11.51
C ALA A 88 -7.20 6.96 -10.77
N LEU A 89 -7.03 6.90 -9.45
CA LEU A 89 -7.24 5.67 -8.68
C LEU A 89 -8.65 5.07 -8.81
N PRO A 90 -9.76 5.81 -8.68
CA PRO A 90 -11.10 5.22 -8.71
C PRO A 90 -11.46 4.51 -10.02
N GLY A 91 -10.79 4.84 -11.14
CA GLY A 91 -11.05 4.22 -12.44
C GLY A 91 -9.96 3.24 -12.91
N ALA A 92 -8.78 3.26 -12.29
CA ALA A 92 -7.64 2.45 -12.73
C ALA A 92 -7.31 1.28 -11.79
N LEU A 93 -7.72 1.36 -10.52
CA LEU A 93 -7.45 0.30 -9.54
C LEU A 93 -8.56 -0.74 -9.59
N GLU A 94 -8.45 -1.67 -10.53
CA GLU A 94 -9.21 -2.92 -10.42
C GLU A 94 -8.76 -3.67 -9.17
N CYS A 95 -9.61 -4.56 -8.64
CA CYS A 95 -9.27 -5.36 -7.46
C CYS A 95 -8.05 -6.27 -7.69
N GLU A 96 -7.60 -6.41 -8.93
CA GLU A 96 -6.35 -7.07 -9.29
C GLU A 96 -5.08 -6.28 -8.87
N TYR A 97 -5.19 -4.97 -8.68
CA TYR A 97 -4.04 -4.10 -8.46
C TYR A 97 -4.01 -3.38 -7.12
N TYR A 98 -4.93 -3.67 -6.18
CA TYR A 98 -5.00 -2.90 -4.92
C TYR A 98 -3.70 -2.92 -4.08
N THR A 99 -2.82 -3.91 -4.30
CA THR A 99 -1.50 -4.02 -3.67
C THR A 99 -0.37 -3.33 -4.46
N ALA A 100 -0.62 -2.90 -5.70
CA ALA A 100 0.34 -2.35 -6.64
C ALA A 100 -0.17 -1.01 -7.19
N ILE A 101 -0.23 0.01 -6.32
CA ILE A 101 -0.68 1.36 -6.71
C ILE A 101 0.13 1.95 -7.88
N ASP A 102 1.39 1.53 -8.02
CA ASP A 102 2.31 1.91 -9.08
C ASP A 102 2.00 1.26 -10.44
N ALA A 103 1.08 0.30 -10.50
CA ALA A 103 0.46 -0.14 -11.76
C ALA A 103 -0.35 0.98 -12.42
N VAL A 104 -0.86 1.95 -11.62
CA VAL A 104 -1.48 3.17 -12.15
C VAL A 104 -0.37 4.15 -12.50
N SER A 105 -0.17 4.42 -13.80
CA SER A 105 0.91 5.28 -14.29
C SER A 105 0.95 6.68 -13.65
N ALA A 106 -0.23 7.26 -13.37
CA ALA A 106 -0.35 8.52 -12.67
C ALA A 106 0.25 8.48 -11.24
N CYS A 107 0.22 7.31 -10.59
CA CYS A 107 0.70 7.05 -9.23
C CYS A 107 2.14 6.53 -9.16
N GLN A 108 2.79 6.30 -10.29
CA GLN A 108 4.21 5.93 -10.31
C GLN A 108 5.07 7.06 -9.71
N PRO A 109 6.13 6.71 -8.96
CA PRO A 109 7.14 7.66 -8.48
C PRO A 109 7.56 8.62 -9.58
N LYS A 110 7.51 9.92 -9.28
CA LYS A 110 8.01 10.95 -10.19
C LYS A 110 9.53 11.03 -10.06
N ALA A 111 10.20 11.17 -11.19
CA ALA A 111 11.65 11.22 -11.25
C ALA A 111 12.19 12.37 -10.39
N GLY A 112 13.04 12.02 -9.43
CA GLY A 112 13.74 13.00 -8.60
C GLY A 112 15.05 13.45 -9.22
N LYS A 113 15.89 14.09 -8.42
CA LYS A 113 17.17 14.65 -8.91
C LYS A 113 18.36 13.72 -8.71
N ARG A 114 18.25 12.72 -7.83
CA ARG A 114 19.36 11.86 -7.43
C ARG A 114 19.75 10.85 -8.50
N LYS A 115 21.04 10.72 -8.76
CA LYS A 115 21.63 9.80 -9.74
C LYS A 115 21.74 8.39 -9.16
N ASN A 116 21.98 7.40 -10.01
CA ASN A 116 22.27 6.04 -9.55
C ASN A 116 23.43 6.02 -8.55
N ALA A 117 23.37 5.10 -7.59
CA ALA A 117 24.25 4.92 -6.44
C ALA A 117 24.19 6.01 -5.34
N GLU A 118 23.51 7.14 -5.56
CA GLU A 118 23.28 8.11 -4.50
C GLU A 118 22.31 7.54 -3.44
N PRO A 119 22.48 7.91 -2.15
CA PRO A 119 21.58 7.47 -1.10
C PRO A 119 20.15 7.99 -1.36
N CYS A 120 19.15 7.29 -0.84
CA CYS A 120 17.75 7.71 -0.94
C CYS A 120 16.91 7.09 0.18
N GLY A 121 15.78 7.70 0.49
CA GLY A 121 14.77 7.17 1.41
C GLY A 121 13.39 7.00 0.79
N ASP A 122 13.19 7.45 -0.45
CA ASP A 122 11.99 7.22 -1.24
C ASP A 122 12.33 7.10 -2.74
N HIS A 123 11.54 6.27 -3.45
CA HIS A 123 11.68 6.05 -4.88
C HIS A 123 11.67 7.36 -5.69
N SER A 124 10.89 8.35 -5.27
CA SER A 124 10.74 9.63 -5.98
C SER A 124 11.94 10.57 -5.87
N GLN A 125 12.95 10.26 -5.04
CA GLN A 125 14.18 11.06 -4.99
C GLN A 125 15.13 10.71 -6.15
N CYS A 126 15.00 9.51 -6.71
CA CYS A 126 15.87 9.00 -7.76
C CYS A 126 15.36 9.37 -9.15
N GLN A 127 16.27 9.69 -10.08
CA GLN A 127 15.95 9.95 -11.49
C GLN A 127 15.26 8.75 -12.15
N SER A 128 15.59 7.53 -11.72
CA SER A 128 14.99 6.28 -12.18
C SER A 128 13.62 5.97 -11.57
N GLY A 129 13.21 6.71 -10.53
CA GLY A 129 12.03 6.37 -9.73
C GLY A 129 12.20 5.07 -8.92
N LEU A 130 13.44 4.64 -8.61
CA LEU A 130 13.73 3.45 -7.79
C LEU A 130 14.80 3.74 -6.74
N CYS A 131 14.41 3.63 -5.47
CA CYS A 131 15.29 3.53 -4.32
C CYS A 131 15.28 2.07 -3.82
N SER A 132 16.39 1.36 -3.96
CA SER A 132 16.49 -0.06 -3.57
C SER A 132 16.91 -0.20 -2.11
N GLY A 133 16.50 -1.29 -1.45
CA GLY A 133 16.86 -1.56 -0.05
C GLY A 133 16.05 -0.79 1.00
N LEU A 134 14.85 -0.32 0.65
CA LEU A 134 13.92 0.35 1.60
C LEU A 134 13.26 -0.62 2.60
N ASP A 135 13.53 -1.92 2.49
CA ASP A 135 13.06 -2.92 3.45
C ASP A 135 13.72 -2.66 4.83
N ALA A 136 12.94 -2.75 5.90
CA ALA A 136 13.36 -2.50 7.30
C ALA A 136 13.62 -1.03 7.72
N GLY A 137 13.11 -0.04 6.97
CA GLY A 137 13.18 1.37 7.40
C GLY A 137 14.60 1.96 7.30
N MET A 138 15.46 1.32 6.52
CA MET A 138 16.80 1.81 6.21
C MET A 138 16.81 2.71 4.97
N CYS A 139 17.86 3.50 4.86
CA CYS A 139 18.17 4.24 3.65
C CYS A 139 18.65 3.30 2.55
N GLY A 140 18.15 3.55 1.34
CA GLY A 140 18.49 2.81 0.14
C GLY A 140 19.50 3.52 -0.74
N GLN A 141 19.67 2.97 -1.94
CA GLN A 141 20.43 3.59 -3.02
C GLN A 141 19.58 3.69 -4.29
N CYS A 142 19.76 4.79 -5.02
CA CYS A 142 19.12 4.97 -6.31
C CYS A 142 19.68 3.95 -7.31
N LEU A 143 18.81 3.14 -7.93
CA LEU A 143 19.18 2.16 -8.94
C LEU A 143 18.29 2.30 -10.16
N SER A 144 18.75 1.80 -11.31
CA SER A 144 17.88 1.67 -12.49
C SER A 144 16.92 0.49 -12.30
N ARG A 145 15.70 0.62 -12.83
CA ARG A 145 14.75 -0.48 -12.86
C ARG A 145 15.23 -1.58 -13.80
N VAL A 146 14.89 -2.80 -13.46
CA VAL A 146 15.31 -4.02 -14.14
C VAL A 146 14.27 -4.42 -15.18
N ALA A 147 14.70 -4.48 -16.43
CA ALA A 147 13.86 -4.86 -17.56
C ALA A 147 13.41 -6.32 -17.51
N SER A 148 12.39 -6.66 -18.29
CA SER A 148 11.88 -8.04 -18.38
C SER A 148 12.97 -9.05 -18.78
N GLY A 149 12.95 -10.22 -18.14
CA GLY A 149 13.90 -11.32 -18.35
C GLY A 149 15.26 -11.10 -17.69
N LYS A 150 15.50 -9.97 -17.01
CA LYS A 150 16.75 -9.69 -16.29
C LYS A 150 16.65 -10.06 -14.82
N ALA A 151 17.81 -10.32 -14.21
CA ALA A 151 17.92 -10.76 -12.83
C ALA A 151 17.51 -9.65 -11.84
N CYS A 152 16.79 -10.04 -10.79
CA CYS A 152 16.28 -9.14 -9.76
C CYS A 152 16.39 -9.77 -8.37
N SER A 153 16.31 -8.95 -7.32
CA SER A 153 16.28 -9.43 -5.93
C SER A 153 14.88 -9.33 -5.34
N ALA A 154 14.17 -8.25 -5.68
CA ALA A 154 12.82 -7.93 -5.25
C ALA A 154 11.96 -7.42 -6.41
N THR A 155 10.63 -7.53 -6.28
CA THR A 155 9.68 -7.04 -7.29
C THR A 155 9.82 -5.53 -7.55
N ALA A 156 10.15 -4.76 -6.51
CA ALA A 156 10.37 -3.31 -6.63
C ALA A 156 11.54 -2.95 -7.56
N ASP A 157 12.51 -3.86 -7.74
CA ASP A 157 13.63 -3.66 -8.66
C ASP A 157 13.18 -3.61 -10.12
N CYS A 158 12.10 -4.30 -10.46
CA CYS A 158 11.65 -4.45 -11.83
C CYS A 158 11.01 -3.17 -12.39
N GLU A 159 10.94 -3.08 -13.72
CA GLU A 159 10.06 -2.11 -14.38
C GLU A 159 8.60 -2.28 -13.92
N PHE A 160 7.84 -1.18 -13.95
CA PHE A 160 6.45 -1.20 -13.49
C PHE A 160 5.62 -2.25 -14.25
N GLY A 161 4.76 -2.96 -13.51
CA GLY A 161 3.95 -4.05 -14.05
C GLY A 161 4.66 -5.41 -14.14
N LEU A 162 5.96 -5.49 -13.83
CA LEU A 162 6.70 -6.74 -13.74
C LEU A 162 6.80 -7.24 -12.29
N SER A 163 7.23 -8.49 -12.12
CA SER A 163 7.53 -9.05 -10.80
C SER A 163 8.76 -9.91 -10.78
N CYS A 164 9.43 -9.91 -9.63
CA CYS A 164 10.63 -10.68 -9.45
C CYS A 164 10.27 -12.12 -9.06
N VAL A 165 10.22 -13.00 -10.07
CA VAL A 165 9.76 -14.38 -9.92
C VAL A 165 10.95 -15.33 -9.92
N ALA A 166 10.96 -16.27 -8.98
CA ALA A 166 11.98 -17.32 -8.92
C ALA A 166 11.82 -18.31 -10.08
N THR A 167 12.82 -18.37 -10.95
CA THR A 167 13.00 -19.47 -11.90
C THR A 167 13.91 -20.53 -11.27
N GLN A 168 14.18 -21.63 -11.98
CA GLN A 168 14.91 -22.80 -11.43
C GLN A 168 16.26 -22.44 -10.76
N SER A 169 16.95 -21.38 -11.20
CA SER A 169 18.26 -21.00 -10.65
C SER A 169 18.44 -19.52 -10.37
N VAL A 170 17.57 -18.65 -10.86
CA VAL A 170 17.66 -17.19 -10.73
C VAL A 170 16.28 -16.57 -10.59
N LYS A 171 16.15 -15.41 -9.93
CA LYS A 171 14.92 -14.63 -10.00
C LYS A 171 15.01 -13.65 -11.16
N VAL A 172 13.95 -13.53 -11.95
CA VAL A 172 13.90 -12.62 -13.10
C VAL A 172 12.61 -11.81 -13.13
N CYS A 173 12.70 -10.59 -13.66
CA CYS A 173 11.56 -9.71 -13.84
C CYS A 173 10.65 -10.24 -14.95
N THR A 174 9.44 -10.66 -14.58
CA THR A 174 8.49 -11.31 -15.49
C THR A 174 7.13 -10.63 -15.40
N PRO A 175 6.41 -10.43 -16.52
CA PRO A 175 5.02 -9.98 -16.48
C PRO A 175 4.14 -10.96 -15.69
N ARG A 176 3.15 -10.45 -14.96
CA ARG A 176 2.16 -11.28 -14.30
C ARG A 176 1.07 -11.71 -15.29
N SER A 177 0.47 -12.88 -15.03
CA SER A 177 -0.60 -13.43 -15.86
C SER A 177 -1.97 -13.02 -15.31
N PRO A 178 -2.87 -12.44 -16.11
CA PRO A 178 -4.22 -12.08 -15.65
C PRO A 178 -5.07 -13.35 -15.39
N VAL A 179 -6.26 -13.18 -14.82
CA VAL A 179 -7.25 -14.28 -14.68
C VAL A 179 -7.52 -14.92 -16.06
N GLY A 180 -7.57 -16.26 -16.10
CA GLY A 180 -7.68 -17.06 -17.32
C GLY A 180 -6.34 -17.30 -18.04
N GLY A 181 -5.28 -16.58 -17.68
CA GLY A 181 -3.93 -16.80 -18.21
C GLY A 181 -3.27 -18.05 -17.62
N THR A 182 -2.17 -18.49 -18.24
CA THR A 182 -1.35 -19.60 -17.72
C THR A 182 -0.43 -19.15 -16.58
N CYS A 183 -0.11 -20.05 -15.67
CA CYS A 183 0.84 -19.83 -14.59
C CYS A 183 1.65 -21.08 -14.26
N ASP A 184 2.83 -20.85 -13.72
CA ASP A 184 3.72 -21.89 -13.20
C ASP A 184 4.73 -21.26 -12.22
N LYS A 185 5.81 -21.97 -11.89
CA LYS A 185 6.86 -21.44 -10.99
C LYS A 185 7.57 -20.20 -11.56
N SER A 186 7.66 -20.07 -12.88
CA SER A 186 8.29 -18.95 -13.58
C SER A 186 7.32 -17.85 -14.00
N LYS A 187 6.00 -18.12 -14.00
CA LYS A 187 4.95 -17.17 -14.38
C LYS A 187 3.88 -17.10 -13.29
N VAL A 188 3.89 -16.03 -12.50
CA VAL A 188 2.93 -15.83 -11.41
C VAL A 188 1.67 -15.12 -11.90
N CYS A 189 0.57 -15.39 -11.21
CA CYS A 189 -0.69 -14.70 -11.44
C CYS A 189 -0.63 -13.26 -10.95
N LEU A 190 -1.39 -12.40 -11.62
CA LEU A 190 -1.70 -11.08 -11.13
C LEU A 190 -2.57 -11.25 -9.89
N ALA A 191 -2.17 -10.65 -8.77
CA ALA A 191 -2.97 -10.67 -7.55
C ALA A 191 -4.40 -10.12 -7.85
N PRO A 192 -5.44 -10.50 -7.10
CA PRO A 192 -5.42 -11.53 -6.09
C PRO A 192 -5.52 -12.93 -6.71
N ALA A 193 -5.50 -13.09 -8.05
CA ALA A 193 -5.60 -14.39 -8.69
C ALA A 193 -4.48 -15.33 -8.25
N VAL A 194 -4.81 -16.62 -8.20
CA VAL A 194 -3.95 -17.68 -7.69
C VAL A 194 -3.74 -18.75 -8.75
N CYS A 195 -2.58 -19.40 -8.71
CA CYS A 195 -2.24 -20.42 -9.70
C CYS A 195 -2.80 -21.79 -9.28
N ILE A 196 -3.79 -22.29 -10.02
CA ILE A 196 -4.39 -23.61 -9.79
C ILE A 196 -4.38 -24.40 -11.09
N GLY A 197 -3.79 -25.60 -11.06
CA GLY A 197 -3.74 -26.48 -12.24
C GLY A 197 -3.05 -25.86 -13.46
N GLY A 198 -2.14 -24.90 -13.26
CA GLY A 198 -1.44 -24.18 -14.34
C GLY A 198 -2.22 -23.00 -14.93
N GLY A 199 -3.38 -22.66 -14.38
CA GLY A 199 -4.19 -21.49 -14.77
C GLY A 199 -4.35 -20.49 -13.62
N CYS A 200 -4.36 -19.20 -13.96
CA CYS A 200 -4.70 -18.14 -13.04
C CYS A 200 -6.20 -18.06 -12.88
N VAL A 201 -6.67 -18.28 -11.65
CA VAL A 201 -8.09 -18.23 -11.33
C VAL A 201 -8.35 -17.17 -10.27
N ALA A 202 -9.53 -16.57 -10.35
CA ALA A 202 -10.00 -15.68 -9.29
C ALA A 202 -10.07 -16.45 -7.95
N PRO A 203 -9.79 -15.80 -6.82
CA PRO A 203 -9.93 -16.43 -5.51
C PRO A 203 -11.35 -16.93 -5.24
N ALA A 204 -11.44 -18.02 -4.50
CA ALA A 204 -12.70 -18.58 -4.03
C ALA A 204 -13.30 -17.70 -2.91
N GLY A 205 -14.58 -17.36 -3.05
CA GLY A 205 -15.34 -16.62 -2.04
C GLY A 205 -15.76 -17.47 -0.85
N LEU A 206 -16.37 -16.84 0.16
CA LEU A 206 -16.83 -17.49 1.39
C LEU A 206 -17.71 -18.72 1.11
N GLY A 207 -17.46 -19.82 1.84
CA GLY A 207 -18.18 -21.08 1.75
C GLY A 207 -17.88 -21.91 0.50
N LYS A 208 -17.06 -21.41 -0.44
CA LYS A 208 -16.66 -22.18 -1.63
C LYS A 208 -15.56 -23.18 -1.29
N PRO A 209 -15.50 -24.33 -2.00
CA PRO A 209 -14.41 -25.27 -1.86
C PRO A 209 -13.05 -24.60 -2.12
N CYS A 210 -12.03 -25.04 -1.40
CA CYS A 210 -10.68 -24.53 -1.53
C CYS A 210 -9.65 -25.65 -1.44
N ASP A 211 -8.50 -25.41 -2.06
CA ASP A 211 -7.33 -26.26 -1.98
C ASP A 211 -6.47 -25.81 -0.79
N THR A 212 -6.30 -26.69 0.19
CA THR A 212 -5.54 -26.40 1.42
C THR A 212 -4.04 -26.26 1.16
N ALA A 213 -3.50 -26.74 0.04
CA ALA A 213 -2.12 -26.49 -0.38
C ALA A 213 -2.00 -25.18 -1.17
N ALA A 214 -2.93 -24.90 -2.10
CA ALA A 214 -2.89 -23.70 -2.92
C ALA A 214 -3.39 -22.43 -2.19
N LYS A 215 -4.14 -22.57 -1.09
CA LYS A 215 -4.71 -21.48 -0.28
C LYS A 215 -5.48 -20.45 -1.11
N ASN A 216 -6.33 -20.93 -2.03
CA ASN A 216 -6.99 -20.14 -3.06
C ASN A 216 -8.19 -19.29 -2.61
N CYS A 217 -8.34 -18.99 -1.33
CA CYS A 217 -9.45 -18.17 -0.84
C CYS A 217 -9.15 -16.68 -0.96
N ASP A 218 -10.20 -15.87 -1.06
CA ASP A 218 -10.09 -14.41 -1.14
C ASP A 218 -9.59 -13.79 0.17
N ALA A 219 -8.27 -13.65 0.30
CA ALA A 219 -7.63 -13.03 1.45
C ALA A 219 -7.95 -11.52 1.57
N GLY A 220 -8.25 -10.84 0.46
CA GLY A 220 -8.65 -9.43 0.46
C GLY A 220 -10.00 -9.23 1.14
N ALA A 221 -10.93 -10.16 0.94
CA ALA A 221 -12.20 -10.24 1.66
C ALA A 221 -12.07 -10.85 3.07
N GLY A 222 -10.87 -11.24 3.49
CA GLY A 222 -10.65 -11.84 4.80
C GLY A 222 -11.07 -13.30 4.87
N HIS A 223 -10.92 -14.05 3.78
CA HIS A 223 -11.15 -15.48 3.75
C HIS A 223 -9.83 -16.27 3.75
N TYR A 224 -9.86 -17.47 4.32
CA TYR A 224 -8.77 -18.43 4.26
C TYR A 224 -9.34 -19.83 4.03
N CYS A 225 -8.50 -20.74 3.51
CA CYS A 225 -8.90 -22.12 3.32
C CYS A 225 -8.80 -22.87 4.65
N HIS A 226 -9.93 -23.32 5.20
CA HIS A 226 -9.98 -24.02 6.49
C HIS A 226 -9.47 -25.47 6.34
N ASP A 227 -8.42 -25.81 7.10
CA ASP A 227 -7.63 -27.03 6.86
C ASP A 227 -8.43 -28.33 7.00
N HIS A 228 -9.41 -28.39 7.91
CA HIS A 228 -10.27 -29.57 8.09
C HIS A 228 -11.51 -29.62 7.19
N LYS A 229 -12.03 -28.48 6.74
CA LYS A 229 -13.30 -28.39 6.01
C LYS A 229 -13.10 -28.26 4.50
N ALA A 230 -11.89 -27.87 4.05
CA ALA A 230 -11.58 -27.57 2.65
C ALA A 230 -12.58 -26.59 2.01
N VAL A 231 -13.05 -25.62 2.81
CA VAL A 231 -13.89 -24.50 2.35
C VAL A 231 -13.29 -23.18 2.80
N CYS A 232 -13.54 -22.13 2.02
CA CYS A 232 -13.17 -20.78 2.38
C CYS A 232 -14.01 -20.29 3.56
N THR A 233 -13.34 -19.92 4.64
CA THR A 233 -13.93 -19.43 5.89
C THR A 233 -13.41 -18.03 6.15
N ALA A 234 -14.25 -17.18 6.75
CA ALA A 234 -13.83 -15.84 7.16
C ALA A 234 -12.91 -15.89 8.39
N TYR A 235 -11.88 -15.04 8.42
CA TYR A 235 -11.14 -14.78 9.64
C TYR A 235 -12.08 -14.22 10.71
N GLN A 236 -11.92 -14.72 11.93
CA GLN A 236 -12.43 -14.04 13.10
C GLN A 236 -11.51 -12.87 13.43
N VAL A 237 -12.05 -11.79 14.00
CA VAL A 237 -11.29 -10.59 14.34
C VAL A 237 -11.38 -10.35 15.85
N ALA A 238 -10.23 -10.41 16.52
CA ALA A 238 -10.05 -10.17 17.94
C ALA A 238 -9.55 -8.74 18.19
N LYS A 239 -10.02 -8.12 19.27
CA LYS A 239 -9.56 -6.81 19.74
C LYS A 239 -8.22 -6.94 20.47
N GLU A 240 -7.59 -5.79 20.73
CA GLU A 240 -6.40 -5.71 21.58
C GLU A 240 -6.67 -6.38 22.95
N GLY A 241 -5.78 -7.29 23.38
CA GLY A 241 -5.91 -8.09 24.60
C GLY A 241 -6.69 -9.40 24.45
N GLU A 242 -7.40 -9.63 23.34
CA GLU A 242 -8.16 -10.86 23.12
C GLU A 242 -7.28 -11.98 22.52
N PRO A 243 -7.69 -13.26 22.66
CA PRO A 243 -6.98 -14.39 22.06
C PRO A 243 -6.94 -14.31 20.52
N CYS A 244 -5.82 -14.71 19.94
CA CYS A 244 -5.61 -14.74 18.50
C CYS A 244 -4.79 -15.97 18.07
N GLY A 245 -4.71 -16.19 16.76
CA GLY A 245 -3.96 -17.30 16.18
C GLY A 245 -4.87 -18.42 15.66
N TYR A 246 -4.41 -19.66 15.80
CA TYR A 246 -5.03 -20.85 15.22
C TYR A 246 -5.73 -21.70 16.28
N PHE A 247 -7.04 -21.89 16.12
CA PHE A 247 -7.91 -22.62 17.03
C PHE A 247 -8.71 -23.67 16.26
N ASP A 248 -8.27 -24.93 16.27
CA ASP A 248 -9.02 -26.05 15.68
C ASP A 248 -9.39 -25.86 14.18
N GLY A 249 -8.46 -25.29 13.39
CA GLY A 249 -8.75 -24.92 11.99
C GLY A 249 -9.25 -23.50 11.80
N ASP A 250 -9.80 -22.89 12.86
CA ASP A 250 -10.22 -21.51 12.83
C ASP A 250 -9.04 -20.54 12.99
N ARG A 251 -9.10 -19.42 12.27
CA ARG A 251 -8.09 -18.37 12.33
C ARG A 251 -8.68 -17.09 12.89
N VAL A 252 -8.05 -16.60 13.96
CA VAL A 252 -8.40 -15.35 14.62
C VAL A 252 -7.26 -14.35 14.39
N ALA A 253 -7.54 -13.29 13.64
CA ALA A 253 -6.62 -12.20 13.40
C ALA A 253 -6.89 -11.04 14.36
N CYS A 254 -5.91 -10.16 14.50
CA CYS A 254 -6.04 -8.99 15.35
C CYS A 254 -6.58 -7.78 14.58
N ALA A 255 -7.45 -7.01 15.24
CA ALA A 255 -8.01 -5.78 14.70
C ALA A 255 -6.99 -4.62 14.74
N HIS A 256 -7.26 -3.59 13.94
CA HIS A 256 -6.61 -2.27 14.01
C HIS A 256 -5.08 -2.27 13.83
N GLY A 257 -4.51 -3.30 13.21
CA GLY A 257 -3.08 -3.47 13.01
C GLY A 257 -2.35 -3.90 14.28
N ALA A 258 -3.07 -4.46 15.26
CA ALA A 258 -2.45 -5.17 16.36
C ALA A 258 -1.75 -6.45 15.85
N THR A 259 -0.75 -6.91 16.57
CA THR A 259 0.04 -8.10 16.19
C THR A 259 -0.33 -9.25 17.10
N CYS A 260 -0.53 -10.44 16.53
CA CYS A 260 -0.77 -11.63 17.33
C CYS A 260 0.54 -12.11 17.97
N LYS A 261 0.71 -11.86 19.27
CA LYS A 261 1.88 -12.30 20.03
C LYS A 261 1.70 -13.77 20.41
N LEU A 262 2.31 -14.66 19.63
CA LEU A 262 2.20 -16.10 19.84
C LEU A 262 2.94 -16.53 21.11
N ALA A 263 2.28 -17.33 21.94
CA ALA A 263 2.85 -17.95 23.14
C ALA A 263 3.26 -19.42 22.91
N GLY A 264 3.19 -19.90 21.67
CA GLY A 264 3.41 -21.30 21.28
C GLY A 264 2.15 -21.96 20.74
N GLY A 265 2.30 -23.07 20.02
CA GLY A 265 1.16 -23.85 19.48
C GLY A 265 0.25 -23.08 18.51
N GLY A 266 0.75 -22.01 17.90
CA GLY A 266 -0.02 -21.16 16.97
C GLY A 266 -1.08 -20.27 17.64
N LYS A 267 -1.11 -20.18 18.98
CA LYS A 267 -2.07 -19.37 19.73
C LYS A 267 -1.36 -18.21 20.44
N GLY A 268 -2.07 -17.11 20.64
CA GLY A 268 -1.49 -15.90 21.22
C GLY A 268 -2.54 -14.91 21.71
N THR A 269 -2.08 -13.68 21.92
CA THR A 269 -2.92 -12.54 22.32
C THR A 269 -2.64 -11.36 21.41
N CYS A 270 -3.67 -10.61 21.05
CA CYS A 270 -3.51 -9.40 20.24
C CYS A 270 -2.82 -8.29 21.04
N GLU A 271 -1.58 -7.97 20.68
CA GLU A 271 -0.81 -6.92 21.30
C GLU A 271 -0.98 -5.61 20.52
N LYS A 272 -1.40 -4.57 21.23
CA LYS A 272 -1.52 -3.20 20.70
C LYS A 272 -0.16 -2.74 20.18
N GLN A 273 -0.17 -2.20 18.96
CA GLN A 273 1.02 -1.54 18.42
C GLN A 273 1.02 -0.04 18.71
N ALA A 274 2.22 0.52 18.82
CA ALA A 274 2.37 1.94 19.11
C ALA A 274 1.92 2.80 17.91
N ASP A 275 1.14 3.83 18.23
CA ASP A 275 0.72 4.87 17.30
C ASP A 275 1.90 5.79 16.91
N ASN A 276 1.69 6.68 15.95
CA ASN A 276 2.70 7.68 15.57
C ASN A 276 3.08 8.56 16.77
N GLY A 277 4.37 8.69 17.06
CA GLY A 277 4.93 9.32 18.26
C GLY A 277 5.01 8.40 19.48
N GLY A 278 4.42 7.21 19.45
CA GLY A 278 4.48 6.23 20.53
C GLY A 278 5.84 5.56 20.65
N SER A 279 6.19 5.09 21.85
CA SER A 279 7.45 4.39 22.10
C SER A 279 7.47 2.99 21.48
N CYS A 280 8.64 2.56 21.03
CA CYS A 280 8.86 1.25 20.44
C CYS A 280 10.27 0.73 20.72
N SER A 281 10.50 -0.57 20.52
CA SER A 281 11.82 -1.18 20.63
C SER A 281 12.26 -1.75 19.28
N VAL A 282 13.47 -1.40 18.85
CA VAL A 282 14.08 -2.00 17.66
C VAL A 282 14.30 -3.49 17.92
N GLY A 283 13.86 -4.35 17.00
CA GLY A 283 13.96 -5.81 17.12
C GLY A 283 12.70 -6.51 17.66
N GLN A 284 11.71 -5.78 18.18
CA GLN A 284 10.39 -6.35 18.42
C GLN A 284 9.69 -6.60 17.07
N ALA A 285 8.90 -7.68 16.97
CA ALA A 285 8.12 -7.94 15.77
C ALA A 285 7.01 -6.89 15.62
N ALA A 286 7.12 -6.06 14.60
CA ALA A 286 6.15 -5.04 14.20
C ALA A 286 5.70 -4.09 15.33
N PRO A 287 6.61 -3.36 16.02
CA PRO A 287 6.32 -2.61 17.25
C PRO A 287 5.48 -1.35 17.03
N CYS A 288 5.23 -0.99 15.78
CA CYS A 288 4.50 0.19 15.36
C CYS A 288 3.31 -0.22 14.51
N ARG A 289 2.23 0.57 14.56
CA ARG A 289 1.07 0.31 13.70
C ARG A 289 1.47 0.30 12.22
N ALA A 290 0.72 -0.45 11.42
CA ALA A 290 0.93 -0.57 9.98
C ALA A 290 1.13 0.81 9.31
N GLY A 291 2.22 0.94 8.55
CA GLY A 291 2.64 2.18 7.89
C GLY A 291 3.66 3.02 8.69
N LEU A 292 4.01 2.62 9.91
CA LEU A 292 5.01 3.28 10.75
C LEU A 292 6.23 2.38 10.94
N VAL A 293 7.38 3.00 11.16
CA VAL A 293 8.64 2.36 11.50
C VAL A 293 9.11 2.81 12.87
N CYS A 294 9.78 1.92 13.60
CA CYS A 294 10.40 2.27 14.87
C CYS A 294 11.77 2.91 14.59
N ASN A 295 11.90 4.20 14.83
CA ASN A 295 13.16 4.93 14.66
C ASN A 295 13.55 5.60 15.98
N ALA A 296 14.75 5.29 16.46
CA ALA A 296 15.28 5.80 17.73
C ALA A 296 14.30 5.63 18.92
N GLY A 297 13.59 4.49 18.94
CA GLY A 297 12.63 4.16 20.00
C GLY A 297 11.27 4.85 19.89
N VAL A 298 10.97 5.51 18.77
CA VAL A 298 9.68 6.17 18.51
C VAL A 298 9.10 5.69 17.18
N CYS A 299 7.82 5.33 17.19
CA CYS A 299 7.08 5.01 15.99
C CYS A 299 6.81 6.26 15.17
N GLY A 300 7.17 6.25 13.90
CA GLY A 300 6.90 7.36 13.00
C GLY A 300 6.84 6.92 11.56
N VAL A 301 6.38 7.83 10.71
CA VAL A 301 6.53 7.65 9.26
C VAL A 301 8.03 7.66 8.95
N THR A 302 8.50 6.75 8.09
CA THR A 302 9.88 6.82 7.57
C THR A 302 10.08 8.20 6.99
N LYS A 303 11.14 8.90 7.41
CA LYS A 303 11.47 10.24 6.91
C LYS A 303 12.55 10.09 5.84
N PRO A 304 12.21 10.15 4.54
CA PRO A 304 13.23 10.00 3.48
C PRO A 304 14.33 11.05 3.58
N ALA A 305 14.03 12.21 4.18
CA ALA A 305 14.98 13.26 4.47
C ALA A 305 16.15 12.84 5.39
N ALA A 306 16.00 11.76 6.17
CA ALA A 306 17.09 11.24 7.00
C ALA A 306 18.16 10.47 6.19
N CYS A 307 17.92 10.22 4.90
CA CYS A 307 18.77 9.42 4.01
C CYS A 307 19.62 10.29 3.08
N GLN A 308 20.29 11.28 3.63
CA GLN A 308 21.19 12.19 2.92
C GLN A 308 22.63 11.73 3.01
#